data_AF-A0A536JMX6-F1
#
_entry.id   AF-A0A536JMX6-F1
#
_cell.length_a   1.000
_cell.length_b   1.000
_cell.length_c   1.000
_cell.angle_alpha   90.00
_cell.angle_beta   90.00
_cell.angle_gamma   90.00
#
_symmetry.space_group_name_H-M   'P 1'
#
loop_
_entity.id
_entity.type
_entity.pdbx_description
1 polymer ?
#
loop_
_entity_poly.entity_id
_entity_poly.type
_entity_poly.pdbx_seq_one_letter_code
_entity_poly.pdbx_strand_id
1 'polypeptide(L)'
;TGLAPILVYFWPAPPKGQKKGPINVALQTPVDQLQDGDAVKFDAPRNPNSAFIMADGGGDNAPGELAFGGFVVKNQGKVNVFAINCSHLGCSVALAKAAPGHPEASFDCPCHGSRFRLDGSVLHGPAAYPLSHLSWKQGPNPSEIEVEGIVLGF
;
A
#
# COMPACT_ATOMS: atom_id res chain seq x y z
N THR A 1 42.01 23.29 13.24
CA THR A 1 41.13 22.12 13.03
C THR A 1 39.73 22.47 13.48
N GLY A 2 38.95 23.13 12.61
CA GLY A 2 37.58 23.53 12.92
C GLY A 2 36.60 22.52 12.32
N LEU A 3 35.94 21.73 13.15
CA LEU A 3 34.79 20.93 12.74
C LEU A 3 33.60 21.89 12.65
N ALA A 4 33.14 22.17 11.42
CA ALA A 4 31.87 22.84 11.23
C ALA A 4 30.73 21.86 11.61
N PRO A 5 29.76 22.26 12.43
CA PRO A 5 28.62 21.40 12.74
C PRO A 5 27.76 21.23 11.48
N ILE A 6 27.45 19.98 11.13
CA ILE A 6 26.47 19.65 10.11
C ILE A 6 25.10 20.08 10.65
N LEU A 7 24.62 21.23 10.19
CA LEU A 7 23.28 21.70 10.50
C LEU A 7 22.29 20.90 9.63
N VAL A 8 21.67 19.87 10.21
CA VAL A 8 20.59 19.13 9.54
C VAL A 8 19.33 19.97 9.61
N TYR A 9 18.92 20.54 8.47
CA TYR A 9 17.74 21.37 8.35
C TYR A 9 16.48 20.49 8.27
N PHE A 10 15.73 20.36 9.38
CA PHE A 10 14.39 19.78 9.36
C PHE A 10 13.38 20.87 8.94
N TRP A 11 13.11 20.99 7.64
CA TRP A 11 12.15 21.96 7.09
C TRP A 11 11.39 21.39 5.89
N PRO A 12 10.08 21.66 5.75
CA PRO A 12 9.20 22.42 6.64
C PRO A 12 8.56 21.57 7.74
N ALA A 13 8.01 22.22 8.77
CA ALA A 13 7.17 21.56 9.76
C ALA A 13 5.93 20.93 9.08
N PRO A 14 5.44 19.76 9.54
CA PRO A 14 4.25 19.15 9.00
C PRO A 14 3.07 20.15 9.02
N PRO A 15 2.23 20.20 7.97
CA PRO A 15 1.02 21.00 7.95
C PRO A 15 0.19 20.80 9.22
N LYS A 16 -0.33 21.91 9.77
CA LYS A 16 -1.19 21.86 10.95
C LYS A 16 -2.41 20.98 10.66
N GLY A 17 -2.82 20.17 11.64
CA GLY A 17 -3.97 19.28 11.52
C GLY A 17 -3.65 17.86 11.05
N GLN A 18 -2.39 17.59 10.68
CA GLN A 18 -1.97 16.22 10.39
C GLN A 18 -1.93 15.37 11.65
N LYS A 19 -2.59 14.20 11.61
CA LYS A 19 -2.62 13.25 12.73
C LYS A 19 -2.38 11.84 12.25
N LYS A 20 -1.28 11.23 12.69
CA LYS A 20 -1.01 9.80 12.47
C LYS A 20 -1.92 8.94 13.35
N GLY A 21 -2.29 7.78 12.85
CA GLY A 21 -3.07 6.79 13.58
C GLY A 21 -3.76 5.79 12.66
N PRO A 22 -4.55 4.87 13.23
CA PRO A 22 -5.33 3.94 12.44
C PRO A 22 -6.38 4.68 11.62
N ILE A 23 -6.48 4.29 10.34
CA ILE A 23 -7.49 4.73 9.39
C ILE A 23 -8.42 3.56 9.13
N ASN A 24 -9.69 3.74 9.46
CA ASN A 24 -10.71 2.71 9.26
C ASN A 24 -11.14 2.68 7.80
N VAL A 25 -11.21 1.47 7.25
CA VAL A 25 -11.53 1.23 5.85
C VAL A 25 -12.58 0.14 5.76
N ALA A 26 -13.69 0.45 5.10
CA ALA A 26 -14.71 -0.53 4.75
C ALA A 26 -14.27 -1.32 3.50
N LEU A 27 -14.40 -2.64 3.56
CA LEU A 27 -14.13 -3.56 2.47
C LEU A 27 -15.42 -4.00 1.80
N GLN A 28 -15.37 -4.11 0.47
CA GLN A 28 -16.49 -4.63 -0.32
C GLN A 28 -16.71 -6.13 -0.07
N THR A 29 -15.63 -6.87 0.17
CA THR A 29 -15.68 -8.29 0.56
C THR A 29 -15.06 -8.43 1.95
N PRO A 30 -15.76 -9.06 2.90
CA PRO A 30 -15.24 -9.31 4.25
C PRO A 30 -13.96 -10.15 4.25
N VAL A 31 -13.05 -9.88 5.19
CA VAL A 31 -11.75 -10.58 5.29
C VAL A 31 -11.93 -12.09 5.50
N ASP A 32 -12.93 -12.49 6.29
CA ASP A 32 -13.25 -13.89 6.57
C ASP A 32 -13.88 -14.63 5.38
N GLN A 33 -14.40 -13.90 4.39
CA GLN A 33 -14.96 -14.45 3.16
C GLN A 33 -13.95 -14.54 2.01
N LEU A 34 -12.74 -13.98 2.18
CA LEU A 34 -11.68 -14.11 1.18
C LEU A 34 -11.23 -15.57 1.04
N GLN A 35 -11.12 -16.00 -0.21
CA GLN A 35 -10.52 -17.26 -0.62
C GLN A 35 -9.06 -17.05 -1.01
N ASP A 36 -8.27 -18.12 -1.01
CA ASP A 36 -6.89 -18.04 -1.49
C ASP A 36 -6.89 -17.65 -2.98
N GLY A 37 -6.18 -16.56 -3.30
CA GLY A 37 -6.18 -15.95 -4.62
C GLY A 37 -7.04 -14.68 -4.72
N ASP A 38 -7.83 -14.37 -3.70
CA ASP A 38 -8.65 -13.15 -3.69
C ASP A 38 -7.83 -11.93 -3.30
N ALA A 39 -8.14 -10.81 -3.96
CA ALA A 39 -7.63 -9.49 -3.62
C ALA A 39 -8.75 -8.44 -3.74
N VAL A 40 -8.90 -7.61 -2.70
CA VAL A 40 -9.91 -6.56 -2.61
C VAL A 40 -9.22 -5.22 -2.55
N LYS A 41 -9.52 -4.36 -3.54
CA LYS A 41 -9.05 -2.98 -3.54
C LYS A 41 -9.79 -2.16 -2.49
N PHE A 42 -9.07 -1.29 -1.82
CA PHE A 42 -9.64 -0.21 -1.02
C PHE A 42 -8.91 1.11 -1.29
N ASP A 43 -9.58 2.22 -0.96
CA ASP A 43 -9.08 3.57 -1.14
C ASP A 43 -9.03 4.29 0.21
N ALA A 44 -8.10 5.23 0.36
CA ALA A 44 -8.03 6.07 1.55
C ALA A 44 -9.31 6.93 1.65
N PRO A 45 -9.93 7.02 2.85
CA PRO A 45 -11.05 7.92 3.07
C PRO A 45 -10.73 9.36 2.65
N ARG A 46 -11.69 9.98 1.96
CA ARG A 46 -11.63 11.39 1.55
C ARG A 46 -12.24 12.34 2.58
N ASN A 47 -12.96 11.80 3.58
CA ASN A 47 -13.53 12.57 4.68
C ASN A 47 -13.44 11.77 6.01
N PRO A 48 -12.57 12.18 6.95
CA PRO A 48 -11.54 13.19 6.75
C PRO A 48 -10.55 12.74 5.67
N ASN A 49 -9.93 13.69 4.96
CA ASN A 49 -8.94 13.35 3.95
C ASN A 49 -7.74 12.64 4.60
N SER A 50 -7.34 11.49 4.07
CA SER A 50 -6.36 10.62 4.69
C SER A 50 -5.49 9.89 3.68
N ALA A 51 -4.38 9.32 4.16
CA ALA A 51 -3.51 8.43 3.42
C ALA A 51 -2.99 7.32 4.34
N PHE A 52 -2.60 6.19 3.77
CA PHE A 52 -1.94 5.09 4.47
C PHE A 52 -0.43 5.32 4.50
N ILE A 53 0.23 4.82 5.54
CA ILE A 53 1.70 4.89 5.67
C ILE A 53 2.28 3.52 5.31
N MET A 54 3.22 3.50 4.36
CA MET A 54 3.94 2.29 3.99
C MET A 54 4.82 1.81 5.15
N ALA A 55 4.71 0.52 5.49
CA ALA A 55 5.48 -0.10 6.57
C ALA A 55 6.91 -0.43 6.13
N ASP A 56 7.09 -0.74 4.86
CA ASP A 56 8.38 -1.00 4.21
C ASP A 56 8.43 -0.29 2.84
N GLY A 57 9.39 -0.64 1.99
CA GLY A 57 9.56 -0.03 0.67
C GLY A 57 10.57 -0.76 -0.20
N GLY A 58 10.96 -0.08 -1.28
CA GLY A 58 11.86 -0.57 -2.31
C GLY A 58 11.66 0.17 -3.63
N GLY A 59 12.75 0.39 -4.36
CA GLY A 59 12.78 1.24 -5.54
C GLY A 59 12.46 2.69 -5.17
N ASP A 60 11.40 3.26 -5.75
CA ASP A 60 10.96 4.62 -5.44
C ASP A 60 10.05 4.71 -4.19
N ASN A 61 9.68 3.57 -3.60
CA ASN A 61 8.91 3.57 -2.36
C ASN A 61 9.85 3.47 -1.13
N ALA A 62 9.47 4.09 -0.02
CA ALA A 62 10.18 3.98 1.26
C ALA A 62 9.24 3.87 2.49
N PRO A 63 9.71 3.27 3.60
CA PRO A 63 8.97 3.27 4.85
C PRO A 63 8.61 4.70 5.27
N GLY A 64 7.36 4.93 5.67
CA GLY A 64 6.87 6.25 6.03
C GLY A 64 6.26 7.06 4.88
N GLU A 65 6.42 6.63 3.64
CA GLU A 65 5.76 7.25 2.50
C GLU A 65 4.27 6.91 2.44
N LEU A 66 3.54 7.66 1.60
CA LEU A 66 2.08 7.64 1.60
C LEU A 66 1.52 6.85 0.42
N ALA A 67 0.50 6.05 0.72
CA ALA A 67 -0.34 5.39 -0.26
C ALA A 67 -1.80 5.86 -0.12
N PHE A 68 -2.48 6.12 -1.24
CA PHE A 68 -3.88 6.55 -1.24
C PHE A 68 -4.87 5.42 -1.53
N GLY A 69 -4.36 4.19 -1.59
CA GLY A 69 -5.14 2.98 -1.79
C GLY A 69 -4.26 1.76 -1.53
N GLY A 70 -4.90 0.60 -1.54
CA GLY A 70 -4.23 -0.66 -1.32
C GLY A 70 -5.08 -1.86 -1.68
N PHE A 71 -4.54 -3.03 -1.43
CA PHE A 71 -5.23 -4.29 -1.61
C PHE A 71 -5.13 -5.13 -0.33
N VAL A 72 -6.25 -5.67 0.12
CA VAL A 72 -6.27 -6.81 1.06
C VAL A 72 -6.21 -8.07 0.21
N VAL A 73 -5.24 -8.93 0.46
CA VAL A 73 -4.98 -10.11 -0.35
C VAL A 73 -4.94 -11.34 0.53
N LYS A 74 -5.66 -12.40 0.14
CA LYS A 74 -5.50 -13.71 0.76
C LYS A 74 -4.72 -14.62 -0.17
N ASN A 75 -3.56 -15.05 0.28
CA ASN A 75 -2.65 -15.89 -0.47
C ASN A 75 -2.06 -16.96 0.43
N GLN A 76 -2.20 -18.23 0.05
CA GLN A 76 -1.66 -19.39 0.79
C GLN A 76 -2.08 -19.39 2.27
N GLY A 77 -3.35 -19.12 2.55
CA GLY A 77 -3.92 -19.04 3.89
C GLY A 77 -3.52 -17.81 4.71
N LYS A 78 -2.73 -16.89 4.16
CA LYS A 78 -2.29 -15.65 4.83
C LYS A 78 -2.99 -14.44 4.24
N VAL A 79 -3.38 -13.50 5.11
CA VAL A 79 -3.89 -12.19 4.69
C VAL A 79 -2.76 -11.18 4.76
N ASN A 80 -2.47 -10.56 3.62
CA ASN A 80 -1.52 -9.47 3.48
C ASN A 80 -2.25 -8.20 3.04
N VAL A 81 -1.68 -7.04 3.37
CA VAL A 81 -2.20 -5.76 2.90
C VAL A 81 -1.07 -4.98 2.26
N PHE A 82 -1.24 -4.62 1.00
CA PHE A 82 -0.23 -3.93 0.20
C PHE A 82 -0.68 -2.52 -0.18
N ALA A 83 0.26 -1.59 -0.26
CA ALA A 83 0.07 -0.31 -0.90
C ALA A 83 -0.18 -0.51 -2.40
N ILE A 84 -0.99 0.37 -3.00
CA ILE A 84 -1.26 0.34 -4.44
C ILE A 84 -0.05 0.79 -5.28
N ASN A 85 0.96 1.38 -4.66
CA ASN A 85 2.10 1.98 -5.33
C ASN A 85 3.06 0.91 -5.86
N CYS A 86 3.25 0.88 -7.18
CA CYS A 86 4.30 0.10 -7.83
C CYS A 86 5.66 0.54 -7.31
N SER A 87 6.50 -0.41 -6.89
CA SER A 87 7.86 -0.15 -6.40
C SER A 87 8.84 0.35 -7.47
N HIS A 88 8.45 0.42 -8.74
CA HIS A 88 9.30 1.04 -9.77
C HIS A 88 9.36 2.55 -9.56
N LEU A 89 8.28 3.27 -9.85
CA LEU A 89 8.19 4.74 -9.80
C LEU A 89 6.86 5.22 -9.18
N GLY A 90 6.26 4.43 -8.28
CA GLY A 90 5.08 4.81 -7.49
C GLY A 90 3.71 4.77 -8.18
N CYS A 91 3.62 4.45 -9.47
CA CYS A 91 2.33 4.32 -10.18
C CYS A 91 1.37 3.32 -9.51
N SER A 92 0.07 3.61 -9.52
CA SER A 92 -0.95 2.68 -9.03
C SER A 92 -1.00 1.39 -9.86
N VAL A 93 -0.89 0.24 -9.19
CA VAL A 93 -1.11 -1.08 -9.80
C VAL A 93 -2.59 -1.44 -9.86
N ALA A 94 -2.96 -2.30 -10.80
CA ALA A 94 -4.31 -2.85 -10.93
C ALA A 94 -4.30 -4.38 -10.78
N LEU A 95 -5.33 -4.94 -10.16
CA LEU A 95 -5.50 -6.39 -10.10
C LEU A 95 -5.94 -6.92 -11.48
N ALA A 96 -5.10 -7.71 -12.11
CA ALA A 96 -5.41 -8.50 -13.30
C ALA A 96 -5.85 -9.90 -12.87
N LYS A 97 -7.07 -10.31 -13.27
CA LYS A 97 -7.57 -11.68 -13.05
C LYS A 97 -6.93 -12.65 -14.04
N ALA A 98 -6.92 -13.94 -13.70
CA ALA A 98 -6.52 -14.97 -14.64
C ALA A 98 -7.41 -14.93 -15.91
N ALA A 99 -6.77 -14.93 -17.08
CA ALA A 99 -7.40 -14.83 -18.38
C ALA A 99 -6.51 -15.48 -19.45
N PRO A 100 -6.99 -15.73 -20.68
CA PRO A 100 -6.12 -16.18 -21.77
C PRO A 100 -4.94 -15.23 -21.97
N GLY A 101 -3.70 -15.76 -21.92
CA GLY A 101 -2.46 -14.96 -21.94
C GLY A 101 -2.01 -14.44 -20.57
N HIS A 102 -2.77 -14.74 -19.51
CA HIS A 102 -2.52 -14.29 -18.14
C HIS A 102 -2.86 -15.43 -17.15
N PRO A 103 -1.96 -16.41 -16.98
CA PRO A 103 -2.28 -17.71 -16.39
C PRO A 103 -2.62 -17.67 -14.89
N GLU A 104 -2.17 -16.63 -14.20
CA GLU A 104 -2.42 -16.39 -12.77
C GLU A 104 -2.88 -14.93 -12.55
N ALA A 105 -3.54 -14.67 -11.42
CA ALA A 105 -3.84 -13.30 -11.03
C ALA A 105 -2.55 -12.57 -10.60
N SER A 106 -2.39 -11.33 -11.01
CA SER A 106 -1.25 -10.49 -10.64
C SER A 106 -1.66 -9.04 -10.46
N PHE A 107 -0.80 -8.26 -9.80
CA PHE A 107 -0.88 -6.81 -9.83
C PHE A 107 -0.05 -6.28 -10.98
N ASP A 108 -0.70 -5.58 -11.90
CA ASP A 108 -0.08 -5.07 -13.11
C ASP A 108 0.01 -3.55 -13.05
N CYS A 109 1.21 -3.02 -13.28
CA CYS A 109 1.47 -1.59 -13.37
C CYS A 109 1.38 -1.13 -14.84
N PRO A 110 0.37 -0.30 -15.21
CA PRO A 110 0.15 0.10 -16.59
C PRO A 110 1.21 1.08 -17.11
N CYS A 111 2.01 1.70 -16.24
CA CYS A 111 2.96 2.73 -16.64
C CYS A 111 4.14 2.16 -17.45
N HIS A 112 4.72 1.05 -16.97
CA HIS A 112 5.95 0.47 -17.56
C HIS A 112 5.93 -1.06 -17.62
N GLY A 113 4.79 -1.68 -17.31
CA GLY A 113 4.60 -3.13 -17.43
C GLY A 113 5.11 -3.97 -16.26
N SER A 114 5.52 -3.37 -15.13
CA SER A 114 5.87 -4.15 -13.94
C SER A 114 4.69 -4.98 -13.46
N ARG A 115 4.96 -6.21 -13.02
CA ARG A 115 3.94 -7.14 -12.52
C ARG A 115 4.39 -7.74 -11.21
N PHE A 116 3.44 -7.99 -10.31
CA PHE A 116 3.67 -8.55 -8.99
C PHE A 116 2.72 -9.71 -8.73
N ARG A 117 3.20 -10.73 -8.04
CA ARG A 117 2.37 -11.82 -7.54
C ARG A 117 1.44 -11.34 -6.43
N LEU A 118 0.46 -12.15 -6.08
CA LEU A 118 -0.47 -11.88 -4.98
C LEU A 118 0.20 -11.86 -3.59
N ASP A 119 1.40 -12.43 -3.45
CA ASP A 119 2.24 -12.29 -2.26
C ASP A 119 3.09 -11.00 -2.26
N GLY A 120 2.90 -10.12 -3.26
CA GLY A 120 3.61 -8.86 -3.42
C GLY A 120 4.98 -8.97 -4.10
N SER A 121 5.50 -10.18 -4.33
CA SER A 121 6.80 -10.39 -4.97
C SER A 121 6.80 -9.99 -6.45
N VAL A 122 7.96 -9.61 -6.98
CA VAL A 122 8.12 -9.23 -8.39
C VAL A 122 7.89 -10.44 -9.30
N LEU A 123 6.97 -10.31 -10.25
CA LEU A 123 6.73 -11.26 -11.33
C LEU A 123 7.42 -10.81 -12.64
N HIS A 124 7.39 -9.51 -12.93
CA HIS A 124 8.00 -8.91 -14.12
C HIS A 124 8.48 -7.48 -13.84
N GLY A 125 9.65 -7.12 -14.37
CA GLY A 125 10.24 -5.78 -14.23
C GLY A 125 9.53 -4.69 -15.05
N PRO A 126 9.98 -3.43 -14.98
CA PRO A 126 11.26 -2.96 -14.43
C PRO A 126 11.38 -2.90 -12.90
N ALA A 127 10.30 -3.02 -12.13
CA ALA A 127 10.37 -3.11 -10.68
C ALA A 127 11.34 -4.22 -10.23
N ALA A 128 12.24 -3.89 -9.31
CA ALA A 128 13.21 -4.82 -8.73
C ALA A 128 12.90 -5.18 -7.26
N TYR A 129 11.87 -4.56 -6.69
CA TYR A 129 11.49 -4.72 -5.28
C TYR A 129 10.00 -5.13 -5.17
N PRO A 130 9.60 -5.85 -4.12
CA PRO A 130 8.18 -6.18 -3.88
C PRO A 130 7.28 -4.94 -3.73
N LEU A 131 5.97 -5.15 -3.76
CA LEU A 131 5.00 -4.13 -3.31
C LEU A 131 5.19 -3.84 -1.82
N SER A 132 5.04 -2.57 -1.42
CA SER A 132 5.14 -2.18 -0.02
C SER A 132 3.96 -2.70 0.79
N HIS A 133 4.21 -3.22 1.97
CA HIS A 133 3.20 -3.60 2.95
C HIS A 133 2.61 -2.38 3.64
N LEU A 134 1.36 -2.52 4.07
CA LEU A 134 0.70 -1.61 5.00
C LEU A 134 0.49 -2.34 6.33
N SER A 135 0.83 -1.67 7.44
CA SER A 135 0.52 -2.18 8.77
C SER A 135 -0.98 -2.11 9.00
N TRP A 136 -1.60 -3.22 9.35
CA TRP A 136 -3.06 -3.31 9.46
C TRP A 136 -3.52 -4.24 10.60
N LYS A 137 -4.78 -4.09 10.99
CA LYS A 137 -5.51 -4.97 11.91
C LYS A 137 -6.93 -5.16 11.42
N GLN A 138 -7.54 -6.29 11.79
CA GLN A 138 -8.98 -6.47 11.63
C GLN A 138 -9.71 -5.42 12.49
N GLY A 139 -10.66 -4.71 11.88
CA GLY A 139 -11.55 -3.81 12.59
C GLY A 139 -12.61 -4.56 13.42
N PRO A 140 -13.57 -3.86 14.02
CA PRO A 140 -14.58 -4.47 14.88
C PRO A 140 -15.50 -5.48 14.14
N ASN A 141 -15.62 -5.35 12.82
CA ASN A 141 -16.45 -6.19 11.97
C ASN A 141 -15.61 -6.83 10.84
N PRO A 142 -16.02 -7.99 10.27
CA PRO A 142 -15.28 -8.66 9.20
C PRO A 142 -15.07 -7.83 7.92
N SER A 143 -15.96 -6.87 7.65
CA SER A 143 -15.89 -5.96 6.50
C SER A 143 -15.09 -4.68 6.77
N GLU A 144 -14.37 -4.58 7.89
CA GLU A 144 -13.63 -3.38 8.26
C GLU A 144 -12.20 -3.73 8.64
N ILE A 145 -11.23 -2.94 8.16
CA ILE A 145 -9.83 -3.02 8.59
C ILE A 145 -9.38 -1.66 9.11
N GLU A 146 -8.42 -1.69 10.02
CA GLU A 146 -7.68 -0.52 10.48
C GLU A 146 -6.30 -0.56 9.85
N VAL A 147 -5.90 0.49 9.15
CA VAL A 147 -4.58 0.59 8.49
C VAL A 147 -3.83 1.78 9.05
N GLU A 148 -2.56 1.60 9.41
CA GLU A 148 -1.72 2.71 9.87
C GLU A 148 -1.63 3.80 8.79
N GLY A 149 -1.92 5.03 9.18
CA GLY A 149 -2.04 6.13 8.24
C GLY A 149 -1.95 7.51 8.88
N ILE A 150 -2.40 8.49 8.12
CA ILE A 150 -2.38 9.91 8.49
C ILE A 150 -3.63 10.60 7.96
N VAL A 151 -4.31 11.33 8.84
CA VAL A 151 -5.30 12.34 8.45
C VAL A 151 -4.55 13.58 8.00
N LEU A 152 -4.85 14.12 6.82
CA LEU A 152 -4.06 15.15 6.16
C LEU A 152 -4.40 16.59 6.59
N GLY A 153 -5.51 16.80 7.30
CA GLY A 153 -5.77 18.03 8.05
C GLY A 153 -6.25 19.25 7.26
N PHE A 154 -6.73 19.06 6.02
CA PHE A 154 -7.27 20.12 5.15
C PHE A 154 -8.57 19.69 4.47
#